data_AF-A0AA95STQ9-F1
#
_entry.id   AF-A0AA95STQ9-F1
#
_cell.length_a   1.000
_cell.length_b   1.000
_cell.length_c   1.000
_cell.angle_alpha   90.00
_cell.angle_beta   90.00
_cell.angle_gamma   90.00
#
_symmetry.space_group_name_H-M   'P 1'
#
loop_
_entity.id
_entity.type
_entity.pdbx_description
1 polymer ?
#
loop_
_entity_poly.entity_id
_entity_poly.type
_entity_poly.pdbx_seq_one_letter_code
_entity_poly.pdbx_strand_id
1 'polypeptide(L)'
;MVVTLYFLMWEPANVDGMAYPDLHRVMESSNILRLGPESAQDRELVQKYTAPSKAITEIVLQRLSELRATYKQLGPALEVVPTDSDEHQRVADSITNLLGTYNLSSSVKPKAHEIPPAELPLILYCSTKDMDLAYKFLSAIAPYIHGAAVIMTDPEYSPGRMRLFIQGTVYFSDNGVAVFE
;
A
#
# COMPACT_ATOMS: atom_id res chain seq x y z
N MET A 1 24.45 8.13 -30.51
CA MET A 1 23.28 7.25 -30.68
C MET A 1 22.14 7.90 -29.92
N VAL A 2 21.23 8.57 -30.62
CA VAL A 2 20.12 9.34 -30.01
C VAL A 2 18.88 8.47 -30.18
N VAL A 3 18.29 8.01 -29.08
CA VAL A 3 17.05 7.24 -29.10
C VAL A 3 15.90 8.22 -28.93
N THR A 4 15.16 8.45 -30.01
CA THR A 4 13.93 9.21 -30.05
C THR A 4 12.79 8.33 -29.55
N LEU A 5 12.18 8.68 -28.41
CA LEU A 5 10.93 8.06 -27.95
C LEU A 5 9.75 8.81 -28.59
N TYR A 6 8.94 8.09 -29.37
CA TYR A 6 7.66 8.57 -29.88
C TYR A 6 6.61 8.51 -28.76
N PHE A 7 6.14 9.66 -28.29
CA PHE A 7 4.92 9.75 -27.49
C PHE A 7 3.71 9.76 -28.43
N LEU A 8 2.92 8.69 -28.39
CA LEU A 8 1.57 8.69 -28.95
C LEU A 8 0.67 9.54 -28.04
N MET A 9 0.29 10.70 -28.58
CA MET A 9 -0.65 11.65 -27.99
C MET A 9 -2.04 11.00 -27.98
N TRP A 10 -2.53 10.64 -26.80
CA TRP A 10 -3.93 10.31 -26.57
C TRP A 10 -4.64 11.59 -26.13
N GLU A 11 -5.51 12.14 -26.97
CA GLU A 11 -6.42 13.23 -26.58
C GLU A 11 -7.64 12.64 -25.84
N PRO A 12 -7.86 12.93 -24.55
CA PRO A 12 -9.16 12.70 -23.96
C PRO A 12 -10.13 13.78 -24.43
N ALA A 13 -11.25 13.33 -24.99
CA ALA A 13 -12.39 14.18 -25.32
C ALA A 13 -12.83 14.96 -24.07
N ASN A 14 -12.96 16.27 -24.29
CA ASN A 14 -13.47 17.30 -23.41
C ASN A 14 -14.69 16.83 -22.59
N VAL A 15 -14.51 16.61 -21.28
CA VAL A 15 -15.60 16.49 -20.31
C VAL A 15 -15.42 17.59 -19.27
N ASP A 16 -16.44 18.45 -19.23
CA ASP A 16 -16.67 19.61 -18.38
C ASP A 16 -16.03 19.55 -16.96
N GLY A 17 -15.17 20.53 -16.68
CA GLY A 17 -15.30 21.32 -15.45
C GLY A 17 -14.84 20.75 -14.10
N MET A 18 -13.99 19.71 -14.03
CA MET A 18 -13.26 19.39 -12.81
C MET A 18 -11.75 19.49 -13.05
N ALA A 19 -11.13 20.52 -12.46
CA ALA A 19 -9.68 20.65 -12.42
C ALA A 19 -9.11 19.44 -11.66
N TYR A 20 -8.57 18.49 -12.41
CA TYR A 20 -7.78 17.40 -11.85
C TYR A 20 -6.56 18.00 -11.14
N PRO A 21 -6.21 17.54 -9.93
CA PRO A 21 -4.87 17.80 -9.43
C PRO A 21 -3.90 17.15 -10.43
N ASP A 22 -3.06 17.99 -11.01
CA ASP A 22 -2.00 17.65 -11.95
C ASP A 22 -1.30 16.34 -11.51
N LEU A 23 -1.47 15.25 -12.27
CA LEU A 23 -0.79 13.98 -12.02
C LEU A 23 0.74 14.18 -11.94
N HIS A 24 1.25 15.17 -12.67
CA HIS A 24 2.65 15.61 -12.58
C HIS A 24 3.06 16.10 -11.18
N ARG A 25 2.15 16.72 -10.42
CA ARG A 25 2.43 17.26 -9.08
C ARG A 25 2.40 16.19 -7.98
N VAL A 26 1.66 15.10 -8.19
CA VAL A 26 1.60 13.95 -7.24
C VAL A 26 2.87 13.09 -7.33
N MET A 27 3.54 13.06 -8.49
CA MET A 27 4.73 12.23 -8.69
C MET A 27 6.03 12.82 -8.10
N GLU A 28 6.13 14.15 -7.91
CA GLU A 28 7.37 14.82 -7.46
C GLU A 28 7.78 14.52 -6.01
N SER A 29 6.91 13.90 -5.19
CA SER A 29 7.21 13.52 -3.79
C SER A 29 7.12 12.01 -3.52
N SER A 30 7.26 11.19 -4.56
CA SER A 30 7.20 9.74 -4.45
C SER A 30 8.39 9.17 -3.68
N ASN A 31 8.16 8.61 -2.49
CA ASN A 31 9.18 7.88 -1.76
C ASN A 31 8.99 6.38 -2.01
N ILE A 32 9.90 5.78 -2.78
CA ILE A 32 9.93 4.33 -2.99
C ILE A 32 10.63 3.68 -1.79
N LEU A 33 9.91 2.80 -1.10
CA LEU A 33 10.35 2.03 0.05
C LEU A 33 10.33 0.54 -0.32
N ARG A 34 11.41 -0.18 -0.02
CA ARG A 34 11.42 -1.64 -0.15
C ARG A 34 11.01 -2.28 1.17
N LEU A 35 9.95 -3.09 1.15
CA LEU A 35 9.47 -3.84 2.29
C LEU A 35 10.10 -5.23 2.31
N GLY A 36 10.66 -5.61 3.44
CA GLY A 36 11.29 -6.93 3.64
C GLY A 36 12.74 -7.03 3.12
N PRO A 37 13.46 -8.09 3.50
CA PRO A 37 14.80 -8.37 2.99
C PRO A 37 14.77 -8.76 1.51
N GLU A 38 15.80 -8.34 0.77
CA GLU A 38 15.99 -8.63 -0.66
C GLU A 38 16.13 -10.14 -0.93
N SER A 39 16.53 -10.91 0.08
CA SER A 39 16.78 -12.36 0.03
C SER A 39 15.52 -13.25 0.14
N ALA A 40 14.31 -12.70 -0.03
CA ALA A 40 13.10 -13.52 -0.16
C ALA A 40 13.17 -14.47 -1.39
N GLN A 41 14.11 -14.21 -2.31
CA GLN A 41 14.43 -15.01 -3.49
C GLN A 41 15.01 -16.40 -3.18
N ASP A 42 15.50 -16.66 -1.97
CA ASP A 42 16.07 -17.98 -1.58
C ASP A 42 15.02 -18.95 -1.00
N ARG A 43 13.73 -18.57 -0.97
CA ARG A 43 12.63 -19.42 -0.48
C ARG A 43 11.78 -19.89 -1.65
N GLU A 44 11.24 -21.10 -1.53
CA GLU A 44 10.26 -21.60 -2.49
C GLU A 44 9.02 -20.69 -2.44
N LEU A 45 8.82 -19.91 -3.50
CA LEU A 45 7.71 -19.00 -3.64
C LEU A 45 6.61 -19.70 -4.45
N VAL A 46 5.43 -19.83 -3.85
CA VAL A 46 4.26 -20.43 -4.51
C VAL A 46 3.24 -19.35 -4.84
N GLN A 47 2.56 -19.48 -5.98
CA GLN A 47 1.51 -18.53 -6.40
C GLN A 47 0.17 -18.73 -5.66
N LYS A 48 0.10 -19.69 -4.74
CA LYS A 48 -1.12 -20.00 -4.01
C LYS A 48 -1.07 -19.42 -2.61
N TYR A 49 -2.20 -18.84 -2.15
CA TYR A 49 -2.32 -18.31 -0.80
C TYR A 49 -1.76 -19.26 0.26
N THR A 50 -0.84 -18.75 1.07
CA THR A 50 -0.38 -19.38 2.29
C THR A 50 -0.69 -18.45 3.46
N ALA A 51 -1.44 -18.94 4.44
CA ALA A 51 -1.80 -18.14 5.60
C ALA A 51 -0.54 -17.79 6.42
N PRO A 52 -0.45 -16.56 6.97
CA PRO A 52 0.70 -16.17 7.78
C PRO A 52 0.85 -17.07 9.01
N SER A 53 2.09 -17.47 9.28
CA SER A 53 2.43 -18.20 10.50
C SER A 53 2.12 -17.37 11.75
N LYS A 54 1.83 -18.04 12.87
CA LYS A 54 1.56 -17.37 14.16
C LYS A 54 2.66 -16.38 14.56
N ALA A 55 3.92 -16.74 14.32
CA ALA A 55 5.06 -15.88 14.63
C ALA A 55 4.99 -14.54 13.86
N ILE A 56 4.64 -14.57 12.56
CA ILE A 56 4.46 -13.33 11.77
C ILE A 56 3.28 -12.52 12.29
N THR A 57 2.14 -13.19 12.53
CA THR A 57 0.94 -12.55 13.08
C THR A 57 1.24 -11.83 14.39
N GLU A 58 1.93 -12.48 15.33
CA GLU A 58 2.30 -11.91 16.62
C GLU A 58 3.20 -10.69 16.49
N ILE A 59 4.22 -10.75 15.61
CA ILE A 59 5.12 -9.61 15.35
C ILE A 59 4.33 -8.42 14.79
N VAL A 60 3.45 -8.65 13.80
CA VAL A 60 2.64 -7.58 13.21
C VAL A 60 1.69 -6.99 14.25
N LEU A 61 0.98 -7.82 15.02
CA LEU A 61 0.09 -7.34 16.08
C LEU A 61 0.82 -6.51 17.14
N GLN A 62 2.01 -6.94 17.57
CA GLN A 62 2.84 -6.17 18.49
C GLN A 62 3.15 -4.78 17.91
N ARG A 63 3.63 -4.71 16.66
CA ARG A 63 3.97 -3.44 16.00
C ARG A 63 2.76 -2.53 15.81
N LEU A 64 1.60 -3.10 15.47
CA LEU A 64 0.35 -2.35 15.34
C LEU A 64 -0.13 -1.81 16.69
N SER A 65 0.07 -2.57 17.78
CA SER A 65 -0.21 -2.11 19.14
C SER A 65 0.63 -0.90 19.52
N GLU A 66 1.94 -0.96 19.27
CA GLU A 66 2.88 0.14 19.50
C GLU A 66 2.49 1.38 18.67
N LEU A 67 2.21 1.19 17.38
CA LEU A 67 1.74 2.27 16.50
C LEU A 67 0.47 2.93 17.04
N ARG A 68 -0.54 2.14 17.45
CA ARG A 68 -1.79 2.67 18.01
C ARG A 68 -1.53 3.47 19.28
N ALA A 69 -0.60 3.03 20.12
CA ALA A 69 -0.21 3.75 21.34
C ALA A 69 0.48 5.09 21.02
N THR A 70 1.44 5.10 20.09
CA THR A 70 2.18 6.29 19.67
C THR A 70 1.26 7.36 19.07
N TYR A 71 0.35 6.96 18.19
CA TYR A 71 -0.53 7.90 17.47
C TYR A 71 -1.96 7.92 18.04
N LYS A 72 -2.12 7.65 19.33
CA LYS A 72 -3.45 7.50 19.97
C LYS A 72 -4.37 8.69 19.68
N GLN A 73 -3.82 9.91 19.76
CA GLN A 73 -4.53 11.17 19.58
C GLN A 73 -4.98 11.43 18.13
N LEU A 74 -4.23 10.94 17.14
CA LEU A 74 -4.59 11.10 15.72
C LEU A 74 -5.74 10.17 15.29
N GLY A 75 -5.94 9.07 16.02
CA GLY A 75 -6.94 8.07 15.65
C GLY A 75 -6.70 7.47 14.26
N PRO A 76 -5.47 6.99 13.98
CA PRO A 76 -5.08 6.62 12.63
C PRO A 76 -5.90 5.44 12.11
N ALA A 77 -6.17 5.44 10.81
CA ALA A 77 -6.80 4.31 10.16
C ALA A 77 -6.29 4.10 8.73
N LEU A 78 -6.15 2.83 8.37
CA LEU A 78 -5.71 2.35 7.08
C LEU A 78 -6.84 1.54 6.43
N GLU A 79 -7.20 1.89 5.20
CA GLU A 79 -7.99 1.05 4.31
C GLU A 79 -7.04 0.25 3.41
N VAL A 80 -7.33 -1.03 3.19
CA VAL A 80 -6.57 -1.87 2.26
C VAL A 80 -7.47 -2.19 1.07
N VAL A 81 -7.03 -1.84 -0.13
CA VAL A 81 -7.81 -1.95 -1.36
C VAL A 81 -7.12 -2.95 -2.29
N PRO A 82 -7.68 -4.17 -2.48
CA PRO A 82 -7.20 -5.09 -3.49
C PRO A 82 -7.61 -4.61 -4.88
N THR A 83 -6.81 -4.90 -5.90
CA THR A 83 -7.11 -4.53 -7.29
C THR A 83 -8.09 -5.50 -7.94
N ASP A 84 -7.74 -6.77 -8.12
CA ASP A 84 -8.60 -7.68 -8.89
C ASP A 84 -8.34 -9.19 -8.76
N SER A 85 -7.29 -9.65 -8.07
CA SER A 85 -7.09 -11.10 -7.85
C SER A 85 -7.65 -11.61 -6.52
N ASP A 86 -8.14 -12.87 -6.51
CA ASP A 86 -8.54 -13.57 -5.28
C ASP A 86 -7.41 -13.59 -4.24
N GLU A 87 -6.17 -13.64 -4.70
CA GLU A 87 -4.98 -13.63 -3.85
C GLU A 87 -4.75 -12.26 -3.21
N HIS A 88 -4.92 -11.17 -3.97
CA HIS A 88 -4.91 -9.81 -3.41
C HIS A 88 -6.01 -9.62 -2.38
N GLN A 89 -7.22 -10.12 -2.65
CA GLN A 89 -8.32 -10.06 -1.71
C GLN A 89 -7.98 -10.77 -0.40
N ARG A 90 -7.41 -11.99 -0.48
CA ARG A 90 -6.99 -12.74 0.72
C ARG A 90 -5.93 -12.01 1.54
N VAL A 91 -4.95 -11.39 0.89
CA VAL A 91 -3.94 -10.57 1.57
C VAL A 91 -4.60 -9.35 2.21
N ALA A 92 -5.46 -8.63 1.47
CA ALA A 92 -6.15 -7.46 1.95
C ALA A 92 -7.04 -7.77 3.17
N ASP A 93 -7.79 -8.88 3.13
CA ASP A 93 -8.62 -9.36 4.24
C ASP A 93 -7.76 -9.68 5.46
N SER A 94 -6.64 -10.38 5.25
CA SER A 94 -5.71 -10.74 6.32
C SER A 94 -5.13 -9.50 7.01
N ILE A 95 -4.65 -8.51 6.24
CA ILE A 95 -4.16 -7.23 6.80
C ILE A 95 -5.30 -6.48 7.50
N THR A 96 -6.49 -6.41 6.88
CA THR A 96 -7.66 -5.72 7.45
C THR A 96 -8.07 -6.33 8.79
N ASN A 97 -8.03 -7.66 8.91
CA ASN A 97 -8.31 -8.35 10.17
C ASN A 97 -7.27 -8.03 11.26
N LEU A 98 -5.98 -7.97 10.91
CA LEU A 98 -4.91 -7.57 11.83
C LEU A 98 -5.10 -6.12 12.31
N LEU A 99 -5.41 -5.21 11.40
CA LEU A 99 -5.70 -3.81 11.71
C LEU A 99 -6.96 -3.66 12.60
N GLY A 100 -7.99 -4.46 12.34
CA GLY A 100 -9.25 -4.46 13.10
C GLY A 100 -9.04 -4.75 14.59
N THR A 101 -8.04 -5.59 14.94
CA THR A 101 -7.69 -5.92 16.33
C THR A 101 -7.37 -4.68 17.18
N TYR A 102 -6.79 -3.64 16.57
CA TYR A 102 -6.42 -2.39 17.25
C TYR A 102 -7.25 -1.17 16.81
N ASN A 103 -8.39 -1.40 16.14
CA ASN A 103 -9.23 -0.35 15.54
C ASN A 103 -8.47 0.57 14.58
N LEU A 104 -7.51 0.00 13.84
CA LEU A 104 -6.72 0.71 12.83
C LEU A 104 -7.28 0.49 11.41
N SER A 105 -8.33 -0.31 11.25
CA SER A 105 -8.99 -0.52 9.95
C SER A 105 -9.96 0.62 9.65
N SER A 106 -9.92 1.15 8.43
CA SER A 106 -10.96 2.05 7.91
C SER A 106 -11.87 1.32 6.93
N SER A 107 -13.18 1.46 7.12
CA SER A 107 -14.20 1.08 6.11
C SER A 107 -14.85 2.30 5.46
N VAL A 108 -14.39 3.51 5.83
CA VAL A 108 -14.91 4.76 5.29
C VAL A 108 -14.38 4.89 3.88
N LYS A 109 -15.22 4.63 2.87
CA LYS A 109 -14.93 4.83 1.43
C LYS A 109 -14.31 6.22 1.22
N PRO A 110 -12.98 6.32 1.08
CA PRO A 110 -12.36 7.59 0.73
C PRO A 110 -12.83 8.02 -0.66
N LYS A 111 -12.79 9.34 -0.95
CA LYS A 111 -13.02 9.89 -2.28
C LYS A 111 -12.32 9.02 -3.33
N ALA A 112 -13.00 8.74 -4.45
CA ALA A 112 -12.45 7.97 -5.55
C ALA A 112 -11.13 8.63 -5.99
N HIS A 113 -10.03 8.07 -5.51
CA HIS A 113 -8.74 8.24 -6.15
C HIS A 113 -8.71 6.99 -7.01
N GLU A 114 -8.75 7.18 -8.32
CA GLU A 114 -8.53 6.09 -9.27
C GLU A 114 -7.22 5.39 -8.87
N ILE A 115 -7.18 4.06 -9.02
CA ILE A 115 -5.96 3.29 -8.79
C ILE A 115 -4.86 4.01 -9.59
N PRO A 116 -3.82 4.53 -8.93
CA PRO A 116 -2.78 5.25 -9.65
C PRO A 116 -2.21 4.37 -10.75
N PRO A 117 -1.83 4.97 -11.89
CA PRO A 117 -1.16 4.25 -12.98
C PRO A 117 0.26 3.80 -12.62
N ALA A 118 0.67 3.86 -11.34
CA ALA A 118 2.02 3.53 -10.94
C ALA A 118 2.26 2.02 -11.08
N GLU A 119 3.37 1.67 -11.70
CA GLU A 119 3.81 0.30 -11.98
C GLU A 119 4.31 -0.45 -10.72
N LEU A 120 4.12 0.11 -9.52
CA LEU A 120 4.61 -0.48 -8.29
C LEU A 120 3.54 -1.32 -7.60
N PRO A 121 3.89 -2.49 -7.04
CA PRO A 121 2.91 -3.42 -6.51
C PRO A 121 2.15 -2.91 -5.28
N LEU A 122 2.76 -2.01 -4.49
CA LEU A 122 2.17 -1.51 -3.26
C LEU A 122 2.14 0.02 -3.28
N ILE A 123 0.97 0.61 -3.05
CA ILE A 123 0.83 2.07 -3.12
C ILE A 123 0.05 2.58 -1.91
N LEU A 124 0.71 3.38 -1.09
CA LEU A 124 0.13 3.98 0.11
C LEU A 124 -0.18 5.45 -0.12
N TYR A 125 -1.46 5.82 -0.10
CA TYR A 125 -1.91 7.21 -0.09
C TYR A 125 -2.07 7.73 1.32
N CYS A 126 -1.60 8.95 1.56
CA CYS A 126 -1.78 9.64 2.82
C CYS A 126 -1.79 11.17 2.66
N SER A 127 -2.10 11.89 3.74
CA SER A 127 -1.87 13.34 3.80
C SER A 127 -0.36 13.63 3.79
N THR A 128 0.04 14.79 3.25
CA THR A 128 1.44 15.27 3.37
C THR A 128 1.92 15.38 4.82
N LYS A 129 0.98 15.57 5.76
CA LYS A 129 1.26 15.63 7.21
C LYS A 129 1.51 14.26 7.86
N ASP A 130 1.14 13.17 7.17
CA ASP A 130 1.16 11.81 7.71
C ASP A 130 2.34 10.98 7.19
N MET A 131 3.35 11.59 6.58
CA MET A 131 4.50 10.87 6.03
C MET A 131 5.16 9.93 7.04
N ASP A 132 5.44 10.42 8.25
CA ASP A 132 6.02 9.59 9.32
C ASP A 132 5.08 8.43 9.71
N LEU A 133 3.78 8.71 9.83
CA LEU A 133 2.76 7.71 10.13
C LEU A 133 2.70 6.64 9.03
N ALA A 134 2.77 7.03 7.76
CA ALA A 134 2.80 6.14 6.60
C ALA A 134 3.99 5.18 6.65
N TYR A 135 5.19 5.69 6.93
CA TYR A 135 6.38 4.86 7.13
C TYR A 135 6.21 3.88 8.30
N LYS A 136 5.63 4.30 9.41
CA LYS A 136 5.37 3.42 10.55
C LYS A 136 4.36 2.33 10.23
N PHE A 137 3.30 2.64 9.48
CA PHE A 137 2.34 1.64 9.03
C PHE A 137 2.98 0.58 8.16
N LEU A 138 3.70 1.00 7.11
CA LEU A 138 4.41 0.07 6.22
C LEU A 138 5.41 -0.79 7.00
N SER A 139 6.15 -0.18 7.93
CA SER A 139 7.09 -0.90 8.80
C SER A 139 6.39 -1.89 9.75
N ALA A 140 5.18 -1.59 10.20
CA ALA A 140 4.41 -2.47 11.08
C ALA A 140 3.94 -3.74 10.36
N ILE A 141 3.56 -3.61 9.08
CA ILE A 141 3.05 -4.72 8.26
C ILE A 141 4.14 -5.42 7.42
N ALA A 142 5.33 -4.84 7.30
CA ALA A 142 6.47 -5.41 6.56
C ALA A 142 6.85 -6.85 6.94
N PRO A 143 6.66 -7.36 8.17
CA PRO A 143 6.88 -8.79 8.46
C PRO A 143 5.93 -9.74 7.70
N TYR A 144 4.81 -9.23 7.17
CA TYR A 144 3.82 -9.99 6.43
C TYR A 144 3.81 -9.67 4.92
N ILE A 145 4.16 -8.44 4.53
CA ILE A 145 4.22 -8.04 3.11
C ILE A 145 5.61 -7.57 2.71
N HIS A 146 6.12 -8.10 1.60
CA HIS A 146 7.38 -7.70 0.98
C HIS A 146 7.14 -7.19 -0.44
N GLY A 147 7.97 -6.28 -0.91
CA GLY A 147 7.86 -5.70 -2.25
C GLY A 147 8.22 -4.23 -2.28
N ALA A 148 8.23 -3.66 -3.48
CA ALA A 148 8.42 -2.22 -3.64
C ALA A 148 7.09 -1.49 -3.34
N ALA A 149 7.13 -0.58 -2.38
CA ALA A 149 6.02 0.27 -2.01
C ALA A 149 6.33 1.72 -2.36
N VAL A 150 5.34 2.49 -2.80
CA VAL A 150 5.45 3.94 -2.93
C VAL A 150 4.46 4.64 -2.02
N ILE A 151 4.94 5.68 -1.34
CA ILE A 151 4.07 6.58 -0.58
C ILE A 151 3.72 7.76 -1.49
N MET A 152 2.44 7.93 -1.77
CA MET A 152 1.88 9.07 -2.49
C MET A 152 1.18 10.00 -1.51
N THR A 153 1.51 11.29 -1.57
CA THR A 153 0.93 12.29 -0.67
C THR A 153 -0.01 13.22 -1.42
N ASP A 154 -1.17 13.46 -0.84
CA ASP A 154 -2.10 14.49 -1.31
C ASP A 154 -2.40 15.48 -0.17
N PRO A 155 -2.16 16.80 -0.34
CA PRO A 155 -2.48 17.79 0.68
C PRO A 155 -3.99 17.88 1.01
N GLU A 156 -4.87 17.44 0.13
CA GLU A 156 -6.32 17.38 0.37
C GLU A 156 -6.76 16.08 1.09
N TYR A 157 -5.85 15.12 1.25
CA TYR A 157 -6.14 13.88 1.98
C TYR A 157 -6.31 14.16 3.48
N SER A 158 -7.33 13.52 4.06
CA SER A 158 -7.65 13.72 5.49
C SER A 158 -6.52 13.20 6.38
N PRO A 159 -5.99 14.04 7.30
CA PRO A 159 -4.95 13.61 8.22
C PRO A 159 -5.36 12.40 9.07
N GLY A 160 -4.42 11.51 9.35
CA GLY A 160 -4.62 10.26 10.08
C GLY A 160 -5.34 9.18 9.28
N ARG A 161 -5.70 9.42 8.01
CA ARG A 161 -6.30 8.40 7.14
C ARG A 161 -5.28 8.02 6.08
N MET A 162 -5.25 6.74 5.75
CA MET A 162 -4.43 6.19 4.68
C MET A 162 -5.19 5.14 3.88
N ARG A 163 -4.73 4.91 2.65
CA ARG A 163 -5.22 3.83 1.79
C ARG A 163 -4.04 3.11 1.15
N LEU A 164 -3.93 1.80 1.38
CA LEU A 164 -2.96 0.93 0.74
C LEU A 164 -3.62 0.17 -0.41
N PHE A 165 -3.20 0.44 -1.63
CA PHE A 165 -3.53 -0.38 -2.80
C PHE A 165 -2.54 -1.55 -2.90
N ILE A 166 -3.09 -2.73 -3.16
CA ILE A 166 -2.35 -3.96 -3.39
C ILE A 166 -2.57 -4.38 -4.84
N GLN A 167 -1.48 -4.44 -5.61
CA GLN A 167 -1.45 -4.80 -7.01
C GLN A 167 -0.13 -5.53 -7.35
N GLY A 168 0.08 -5.84 -8.63
CA GLY A 168 1.25 -6.61 -9.08
C GLY A 168 1.10 -8.11 -8.81
N THR A 169 2.12 -8.89 -9.18
CA THR A 169 2.06 -10.34 -9.00
C THR A 169 2.40 -10.69 -7.56
N VAL A 170 1.57 -11.50 -6.91
CA VAL A 170 1.81 -11.93 -5.52
C VAL A 170 2.24 -13.38 -5.47
N TYR A 171 3.27 -13.63 -4.68
CA TYR A 171 3.76 -14.95 -4.31
C TYR A 171 3.76 -15.10 -2.79
N PHE A 172 3.75 -16.34 -2.33
CA PHE A 172 3.74 -16.66 -0.92
C PHE A 172 4.92 -17.57 -0.57
N SER A 173 5.57 -17.26 0.53
CA SER A 173 6.56 -18.15 1.15
C SER A 173 5.88 -19.16 2.08
N ASP A 174 6.61 -20.20 2.49
CA ASP A 174 6.11 -21.26 3.38
C ASP A 174 5.57 -20.76 4.72
N ASN A 175 6.11 -19.65 5.24
CA ASN A 175 5.64 -19.03 6.48
C ASN A 175 4.49 -18.02 6.24
N GLY A 176 3.99 -17.92 5.01
CA GLY A 176 2.86 -17.09 4.61
C GLY A 176 3.18 -15.61 4.48
N VAL A 177 4.43 -15.23 4.20
CA VAL A 177 4.75 -13.83 3.79
C VAL A 177 4.31 -13.65 2.34
N ALA A 178 3.55 -12.59 2.06
CA ALA A 178 3.18 -12.18 0.71
C ALA A 178 4.30 -11.33 0.10
N VAL A 179 4.83 -11.75 -1.06
CA VAL A 179 5.90 -11.10 -1.79
C VAL A 179 5.32 -10.58 -3.09
N PHE A 180 5.46 -9.28 -3.34
CA PHE A 180 4.92 -8.63 -4.52
C PHE A 180 6.02 -8.20 -5.49
N GLU A 181 5.81 -8.49 -6.77
CA GLU A 181 6.64 -8.14 -7.93
C GLU A 181 5.89 -7.25 -8.93
#